data_AF-A0A925Q6W5-F1
#
_entry.id   AF-A0A925Q6W5-F1
#
_cell.length_a   1.000
_cell.length_b   1.000
_cell.length_c   1.000
_cell.angle_alpha   90.00
_cell.angle_beta   90.00
_cell.angle_gamma   90.00
#
_symmetry.space_group_name_H-M   'P 1'
#
loop_
_entity.id
_entity.type
_entity.pdbx_description
1 polymer ?
#
loop_
_entity_poly.entity_id
_entity_poly.type
_entity_poly.pdbx_seq_one_letter_code
_entity_poly.pdbx_strand_id
1 'polypeptide(L)'
;MNDTDQTLRALTEVAREREQPREGRRLASVRVSPGSYLAAASVLTFSSALLLRSEQDIMALAALGLAWLVIPVLAFTDRIEFDGRTISRRGPAPFIQRLIAGRQKQLRIEDFERVDTQALRTLRRRGRVRYRYRTQVTGRNTEFTFASGGRSYREMISQLLPRLHQDKLDLRTLELRDYLRDPKVLNREVAGLHLASVDVLDEATLNFKLGRNKQKPGKGSEGKVADGVPEATSTLDSERAVLLGALGNKLRVAGRLNQAREAFRRALVISPGDGRMIFDFARLLRSQASSLSDAKLLSRARAALRLSEMRAGNESGLLALIGESFLEWGETTRAQRSFQKAIDLESGNFRSRMGLANLALRDGKLAHVIHQYREAARASSEKALAAYARREADYYASLNDDDDFLSIELRRINWLQHALRVRRLAARVTNASILVALLAPYVESSIAGICWSLASSSLVAWISSLFAMKLLATRRRPRLEGSA
;
A
#
# COMPACT_ATOMS: atom_id res chain seq x y z
N MET A 1 -21.48 16.33 -54.60
CA MET A 1 -20.72 16.84 -53.43
C MET A 1 -21.28 16.39 -52.08
N ASN A 2 -22.46 15.74 -51.98
CA ASN A 2 -23.01 15.28 -50.68
C ASN A 2 -22.54 13.89 -50.22
N ASP A 3 -22.27 12.95 -51.13
CA ASP A 3 -21.91 11.56 -50.73
C ASP A 3 -20.51 11.43 -50.15
N THR A 4 -19.54 12.22 -50.63
CA THR A 4 -18.16 12.22 -50.13
C THR A 4 -18.06 12.79 -48.72
N ASP A 5 -18.86 13.81 -48.39
CA ASP A 5 -18.91 14.39 -47.06
C ASP A 5 -19.64 13.47 -46.07
N GLN A 6 -20.69 12.77 -46.50
CA GLN A 6 -21.37 11.78 -45.68
C GLN A 6 -20.48 10.56 -45.38
N THR A 7 -19.74 10.07 -46.36
CA THR A 7 -18.80 8.95 -46.18
C THR A 7 -17.61 9.33 -45.30
N LEU A 8 -17.06 10.55 -45.45
CA LEU A 8 -16.02 11.05 -44.55
C LEU A 8 -16.53 11.21 -43.13
N ARG A 9 -17.74 11.74 -42.92
CA ARG A 9 -18.37 11.83 -41.59
C ARG A 9 -18.58 10.45 -40.98
N ALA A 10 -19.13 9.50 -41.72
CA ALA A 10 -19.31 8.13 -41.27
C ALA A 10 -17.97 7.45 -40.93
N LEU A 11 -16.92 7.66 -41.73
CA LEU A 11 -15.58 7.14 -41.43
C LEU A 11 -14.96 7.80 -40.19
N THR A 12 -15.17 9.11 -39.99
CA THR A 12 -14.72 9.79 -38.77
C THR A 12 -15.51 9.39 -37.53
N GLU A 13 -16.80 9.06 -37.66
CA GLU A 13 -17.62 8.50 -36.60
C GLU A 13 -17.18 7.07 -36.26
N VAL A 14 -16.94 6.22 -37.26
CA VAL A 14 -16.40 4.86 -37.06
C VAL A 14 -14.97 4.89 -36.50
N ALA A 15 -14.14 5.86 -36.91
CA ALA A 15 -12.82 6.08 -36.32
C ALA A 15 -12.95 6.55 -34.86
N ARG A 16 -13.86 7.47 -34.55
CA ARG A 16 -14.20 7.88 -33.19
C ARG A 16 -14.78 6.73 -32.35
N GLU A 17 -15.58 5.84 -32.91
CA GLU A 17 -16.10 4.65 -32.21
C GLU A 17 -15.02 3.59 -31.98
N ARG A 18 -14.01 3.50 -32.84
CA ARG A 18 -12.83 2.64 -32.65
C ARG A 18 -11.84 3.23 -31.64
N GLU A 19 -11.72 4.56 -31.60
CA GLU A 19 -10.91 5.29 -30.61
C GLU A 19 -11.62 5.45 -29.25
N GLN A 20 -12.95 5.45 -29.23
CA GLN A 20 -13.72 5.26 -28.01
C GLN A 20 -13.47 3.83 -27.53
N PRO A 21 -12.79 3.64 -26.38
CA PRO A 21 -12.56 2.31 -25.86
C PRO A 21 -13.92 1.70 -25.54
N ARG A 22 -14.29 0.64 -26.27
CA ARG A 22 -15.50 -0.17 -26.05
C ARG A 22 -15.85 -0.19 -24.57
N GLU A 23 -16.87 0.56 -24.18
CA GLU A 23 -17.35 0.58 -22.80
C GLU A 23 -17.70 -0.87 -22.40
N GLY A 24 -17.01 -1.40 -21.40
CA GLY A 24 -17.35 -2.70 -20.82
C GLY A 24 -16.34 -3.85 -21.00
N ARG A 25 -15.18 -3.67 -21.66
CA ARG A 25 -14.14 -4.72 -21.60
C ARG A 25 -13.39 -4.66 -20.28
N ARG A 26 -13.90 -5.39 -19.29
CA ARG A 26 -13.25 -5.65 -17.99
C ARG A 26 -11.78 -6.03 -18.19
N LEU A 27 -10.86 -5.15 -17.79
CA LEU A 27 -9.43 -5.38 -17.95
C LEU A 27 -8.84 -6.18 -16.78
N ALA A 28 -9.35 -5.94 -15.57
CA ALA A 28 -8.91 -6.66 -14.40
C ALA A 28 -10.02 -6.78 -13.36
N SER A 29 -9.91 -7.80 -12.51
CA SER A 29 -10.79 -7.93 -11.35
C SER A 29 -10.08 -8.52 -10.14
N VAL A 30 -10.46 -8.05 -8.96
CA VAL A 30 -9.96 -8.56 -7.69
C VAL A 30 -11.14 -8.76 -6.75
N ARG A 31 -11.12 -9.85 -5.99
CA ARG A 31 -12.11 -10.08 -4.93
C ARG A 31 -11.94 -9.05 -3.83
N VAL A 32 -13.05 -8.58 -3.28
CA VAL A 32 -13.03 -7.69 -2.12
C VAL A 32 -12.48 -8.46 -0.91
N SER A 33 -11.85 -7.75 0.02
CA SER A 33 -11.37 -8.40 1.24
C SER A 33 -12.56 -8.95 2.04
N PRO A 34 -12.52 -10.22 2.49
CA PRO A 34 -13.65 -10.86 3.13
C PRO A 34 -13.90 -10.33 4.56
N GLY A 35 -13.05 -9.43 5.08
CA GLY A 35 -13.06 -9.03 6.48
C GLY A 35 -14.41 -8.48 6.97
N SER A 36 -15.08 -7.64 6.19
CA SER A 36 -16.40 -7.11 6.55
C SER A 36 -17.48 -8.18 6.52
N TYR A 37 -17.38 -9.15 5.60
CA TYR A 37 -18.31 -10.27 5.49
C TYR A 37 -18.13 -11.23 6.66
N LEU A 38 -16.90 -11.56 7.01
CA LEU A 38 -16.59 -12.39 8.18
C LEU A 38 -17.10 -11.76 9.47
N ALA A 39 -16.95 -10.44 9.62
CA ALA A 39 -17.49 -9.70 10.75
C ALA A 39 -19.04 -9.74 10.80
N ALA A 40 -19.71 -9.62 9.64
CA ALA A 40 -21.16 -9.76 9.57
C ALA A 40 -21.61 -11.20 9.91
N ALA A 41 -20.93 -12.22 9.39
CA ALA A 41 -21.20 -13.62 9.71
C ALA A 41 -21.00 -13.93 11.20
N SER A 42 -19.95 -13.38 11.84
CA SER A 42 -19.73 -13.57 13.28
C SER A 42 -20.83 -12.93 14.12
N VAL A 43 -21.29 -11.74 13.75
CA VAL A 43 -22.41 -11.06 14.44
C VAL A 43 -23.69 -11.89 14.30
N LEU A 44 -24.03 -12.33 13.09
CA LEU A 44 -25.24 -13.15 12.88
C LEU A 44 -25.18 -14.50 13.59
N THR A 45 -24.00 -15.14 13.62
CA THR A 45 -23.81 -16.41 14.35
C THR A 45 -24.04 -16.20 15.85
N PHE A 46 -23.54 -15.09 16.41
CA PHE A 46 -23.80 -14.76 17.80
C PHE A 46 -25.27 -14.40 18.06
N SER A 47 -25.92 -13.64 17.17
CA SER A 47 -27.35 -13.34 17.27
C SER A 47 -28.20 -14.62 17.20
N SER A 48 -27.82 -15.59 16.37
CA SER A 48 -28.48 -16.91 16.32
C SER A 48 -28.40 -17.63 17.67
N ALA A 49 -27.23 -17.63 18.32
CA ALA A 49 -27.08 -18.24 19.65
C ALA A 49 -27.95 -17.55 20.73
N LEU A 50 -28.10 -16.22 20.67
CA LEU A 50 -29.03 -15.50 21.55
C LEU A 50 -30.49 -15.85 21.27
N LEU A 51 -30.87 -16.02 20.00
CA LEU A 51 -32.23 -16.37 19.60
C LEU A 51 -32.62 -17.79 20.04
N LEU A 52 -31.69 -18.76 19.95
CA LEU A 52 -31.87 -20.10 20.52
C LEU A 52 -32.14 -20.04 22.02
N ARG A 53 -31.42 -19.18 22.74
CA ARG A 53 -31.62 -18.99 24.17
C ARG A 53 -32.97 -18.34 24.52
N SER A 54 -33.54 -17.54 23.61
CA SER A 54 -34.88 -16.99 23.76
C SER A 54 -35.99 -17.92 23.23
N GLU A 55 -35.69 -19.19 22.97
CA GLU A 55 -36.62 -20.20 22.43
C GLU A 55 -37.22 -19.80 21.06
N GLN A 56 -36.50 -19.01 20.27
CA GLN A 56 -36.91 -18.60 18.92
C GLN A 56 -36.16 -19.40 17.85
N ASP A 57 -36.38 -20.71 17.83
CA ASP A 57 -35.59 -21.67 17.04
C ASP A 57 -35.61 -21.37 15.53
N ILE A 58 -36.77 -20.99 14.99
CA ILE A 58 -36.93 -20.68 13.56
C ILE A 58 -36.08 -19.46 13.16
N MET A 59 -36.13 -18.40 13.98
CA MET A 59 -35.37 -17.17 13.73
C MET A 59 -33.87 -17.41 13.92
N ALA A 60 -33.49 -18.23 14.89
CA ALA A 60 -32.12 -18.63 15.09
C ALA A 60 -31.55 -19.40 13.89
N LEU A 61 -32.31 -20.37 13.37
CA LEU A 61 -31.92 -21.17 12.20
C LEU A 61 -31.82 -20.29 10.95
N ALA A 62 -32.75 -19.35 10.76
CA ALA A 62 -32.68 -18.37 9.67
C ALA A 62 -31.43 -17.48 9.76
N ALA A 63 -31.10 -16.96 10.94
CA ALA A 63 -29.89 -16.15 11.17
C ALA A 63 -28.60 -16.95 10.90
N LEU A 64 -28.56 -18.22 11.30
CA LEU A 64 -27.42 -19.12 11.07
C LEU A 64 -27.27 -19.46 9.59
N GLY A 65 -28.37 -19.75 8.89
CA GLY A 65 -28.40 -19.96 7.45
C GLY A 65 -27.92 -18.73 6.68
N LEU A 66 -28.36 -17.53 7.06
CA LEU A 66 -27.86 -16.28 6.48
C LEU A 66 -26.35 -16.11 6.70
N ALA A 67 -25.86 -16.42 7.90
CA ALA A 67 -24.45 -16.28 8.27
C ALA A 67 -23.51 -17.21 7.48
N TRP A 68 -23.91 -18.47 7.26
CA TRP A 68 -23.02 -19.51 6.73
C TRP A 68 -23.35 -19.98 5.31
N LEU A 69 -24.54 -19.69 4.78
CA LEU A 69 -24.88 -19.99 3.38
C LEU A 69 -24.83 -18.72 2.52
N VAL A 70 -25.45 -17.63 2.95
CA VAL A 70 -25.59 -16.42 2.12
C VAL A 70 -24.34 -15.54 2.17
N ILE A 71 -23.85 -15.19 3.36
CA ILE A 71 -22.70 -14.27 3.48
C ILE A 71 -21.44 -14.79 2.78
N PRO A 72 -21.06 -16.08 2.86
CA PRO A 72 -19.90 -16.59 2.12
C PRO A 72 -20.07 -16.49 0.60
N VAL A 73 -21.28 -16.73 0.08
CA VAL A 73 -21.61 -16.54 -1.35
C VAL A 73 -21.49 -15.08 -1.75
N LEU A 74 -22.02 -14.15 -0.94
CA LEU A 74 -21.86 -12.70 -1.16
C LEU A 74 -20.38 -12.30 -1.15
N ALA A 75 -19.58 -12.83 -0.22
CA ALA A 75 -18.15 -12.55 -0.12
C ALA A 75 -17.35 -13.09 -1.31
N PHE A 76 -17.75 -14.24 -1.87
CA PHE A 76 -17.06 -14.86 -3.01
C PHE A 76 -17.40 -14.21 -4.35
N THR A 77 -18.63 -13.70 -4.47
CA THR A 77 -19.14 -13.05 -5.69
C THR A 77 -18.79 -11.57 -5.78
N ASP A 78 -18.52 -10.91 -4.65
CA ASP A 78 -18.18 -9.49 -4.61
C ASP A 78 -16.76 -9.19 -5.13
N ARG A 79 -16.70 -8.35 -6.17
CA ARG A 79 -15.47 -8.04 -6.90
C ARG A 79 -15.34 -6.56 -7.15
N ILE A 80 -14.09 -6.10 -7.17
CA ILE A 80 -13.69 -4.81 -7.68
C ILE A 80 -13.21 -5.02 -9.11
N GLU A 81 -13.79 -4.27 -10.03
CA GLU A 81 -13.50 -4.34 -11.46
C GLU A 81 -12.89 -3.04 -11.94
N PHE A 82 -11.97 -3.18 -12.90
CA PHE A 82 -11.31 -2.07 -13.54
C PHE A 82 -11.50 -2.18 -15.06
N ASP A 83 -12.12 -1.15 -15.63
CA ASP A 83 -12.49 -1.10 -17.05
C ASP A 83 -11.51 -0.21 -17.86
N GLY A 84 -10.35 0.14 -17.29
CA GLY A 84 -9.34 0.97 -17.95
C GLY A 84 -9.49 2.48 -17.72
N ARG A 85 -10.69 2.93 -17.35
CA ARG A 85 -10.99 4.33 -16.96
C ARG A 85 -11.57 4.47 -15.57
N THR A 86 -12.32 3.47 -15.09
CA THR A 86 -13.03 3.54 -13.81
C THR A 86 -12.83 2.27 -13.00
N ILE A 87 -12.77 2.43 -11.67
CA ILE A 87 -12.86 1.36 -10.69
C ILE A 87 -14.29 1.35 -10.15
N SER A 88 -14.92 0.18 -10.16
CA SER A 88 -16.24 -0.01 -9.57
C SER A 88 -16.29 -1.31 -8.76
N ARG A 89 -17.17 -1.36 -7.75
CA ARG A 89 -17.50 -2.59 -7.04
C ARG A 89 -18.72 -3.22 -7.69
N ARG A 90 -18.61 -4.46 -8.17
CA ARG A 90 -19.69 -5.24 -8.76
C ARG A 90 -19.95 -6.49 -7.93
N GLY A 91 -21.23 -6.81 -7.77
CA GLY A 91 -21.69 -7.96 -6.99
C GLY A 91 -23.07 -7.72 -6.37
N PRO A 92 -23.63 -8.73 -5.69
CA PRO A 92 -24.92 -8.61 -5.01
C PRO A 92 -24.91 -7.58 -3.86
N ALA A 93 -23.80 -7.47 -3.12
CA ALA A 93 -23.68 -6.51 -2.03
C ALA A 93 -23.76 -5.02 -2.47
N PRO A 94 -22.99 -4.55 -3.47
CA PRO A 94 -23.16 -3.19 -3.98
C PRO A 94 -24.51 -2.97 -4.69
N PHE A 95 -25.15 -4.01 -5.23
CA PHE A 95 -26.52 -3.93 -5.77
C PHE A 95 -27.53 -3.62 -4.67
N ILE A 96 -27.49 -4.36 -3.55
CA ILE A 96 -28.31 -4.09 -2.37
C ILE A 96 -28.02 -2.68 -1.82
N GLN A 97 -26.74 -2.30 -1.76
CA GLN A 97 -26.35 -0.96 -1.32
C GLN A 97 -26.91 0.15 -2.24
N ARG A 98 -26.97 -0.11 -3.55
CA ARG A 98 -27.55 0.82 -4.53
C ARG A 98 -29.06 0.99 -4.33
N LEU A 99 -29.78 -0.09 -4.03
CA LEU A 99 -31.21 -0.02 -3.71
C LEU A 99 -31.49 0.81 -2.46
N ILE A 100 -30.65 0.69 -1.42
CA ILE A 100 -30.84 1.39 -0.14
C ILE A 100 -30.37 2.84 -0.19
N ALA A 101 -29.21 3.11 -0.80
CA ALA A 101 -28.53 4.41 -0.70
C ALA A 101 -28.53 5.23 -2.01
N GLY A 102 -29.12 4.70 -3.10
CA GLY A 102 -29.25 5.40 -4.39
C GLY A 102 -27.93 5.69 -5.12
N ARG A 103 -26.77 5.26 -4.60
CA ARG A 103 -25.45 5.56 -5.17
C ARG A 103 -24.56 4.32 -5.28
N GLN A 104 -23.98 4.11 -6.46
CA GLN A 104 -22.95 3.10 -6.67
C GLN A 104 -21.57 3.69 -6.37
N LYS A 105 -20.74 2.97 -5.61
CA LYS A 105 -19.33 3.35 -5.43
C LYS A 105 -18.58 3.11 -6.75
N GLN A 106 -18.23 4.20 -7.42
CA GLN A 106 -17.41 4.22 -8.63
C GLN A 106 -16.43 5.40 -8.55
N LEU A 107 -15.21 5.20 -9.04
CA LEU A 107 -14.18 6.23 -9.07
C LEU A 107 -13.44 6.19 -10.41
N ARG A 108 -13.30 7.36 -11.07
CA ARG A 108 -12.54 7.50 -12.32
C ARG A 108 -11.06 7.70 -12.02
N ILE A 109 -10.17 7.27 -12.92
CA ILE A 109 -8.71 7.43 -12.77
C ILE A 109 -8.31 8.89 -12.58
N GLU A 110 -8.95 9.79 -13.31
CA GLU A 110 -8.71 11.23 -13.22
C GLU A 110 -8.94 11.75 -11.80
N ASP A 111 -9.88 11.15 -11.07
CA ASP A 111 -10.27 11.52 -9.71
C ASP A 111 -9.44 10.85 -8.61
N PHE A 112 -8.42 10.07 -8.98
CA PHE A 112 -7.53 9.46 -8.01
C PHE A 112 -6.64 10.54 -7.41
N GLU A 113 -6.67 10.63 -6.09
CA GLU A 113 -5.84 11.55 -5.33
C GLU A 113 -4.57 10.85 -4.84
N ARG A 114 -4.72 9.60 -4.35
CA ARG A 114 -3.61 8.85 -3.75
C ARG A 114 -3.83 7.35 -3.85
N VAL A 115 -2.74 6.62 -4.08
CA VAL A 115 -2.68 5.15 -4.05
C VAL A 115 -1.53 4.72 -3.16
N ASP A 116 -1.88 4.14 -2.02
CA ASP A 116 -0.92 3.65 -1.04
C ASP A 116 -0.90 2.12 -1.02
N THR A 117 0.27 1.54 -0.81
CA THR A 117 0.38 0.10 -0.62
C THR A 117 1.14 -0.28 0.63
N GLN A 118 0.42 -0.91 1.57
CA GLN A 118 1.02 -1.50 2.76
C GLN A 118 1.50 -2.92 2.47
N ALA A 119 2.73 -3.23 2.87
CA ALA A 119 3.30 -4.56 2.75
C ALA A 119 3.36 -5.24 4.12
N LEU A 120 2.57 -6.31 4.30
CA LEU A 120 2.60 -7.14 5.49
C LEU A 120 3.45 -8.39 5.24
N ARG A 121 4.45 -8.60 6.09
CA ARG A 121 5.21 -9.85 6.10
C ARG A 121 4.39 -10.93 6.80
N THR A 122 4.29 -12.10 6.17
CA THR A 122 3.52 -13.23 6.72
C THR A 122 4.46 -14.35 7.17
N LEU A 123 4.91 -15.19 6.25
CA LEU A 123 5.77 -16.34 6.51
C LEU A 123 7.18 -16.09 5.99
N ARG A 124 8.18 -16.62 6.71
CA ARG A 124 9.57 -16.68 6.26
C ARG A 124 10.04 -18.13 6.24
N ARG A 125 10.67 -18.56 5.15
CA ARG A 125 11.29 -19.88 5.02
C ARG A 125 12.53 -19.75 4.13
N ARG A 126 13.70 -20.20 4.62
CA ARG A 126 14.97 -20.33 3.84
C ARG A 126 15.21 -19.17 2.85
N GLY A 127 15.56 -17.99 3.38
CA GLY A 127 15.86 -16.81 2.56
C GLY A 127 14.67 -16.15 1.82
N ARG A 128 13.50 -16.81 1.78
CA ARG A 128 12.29 -16.33 1.14
C ARG A 128 11.30 -15.74 2.13
N VAL A 129 10.80 -14.56 1.81
CA VAL A 129 9.81 -13.81 2.58
C VAL A 129 8.52 -13.72 1.79
N ARG A 130 7.39 -14.10 2.38
CA ARG A 130 6.08 -13.93 1.74
C ARG A 130 5.45 -12.61 2.16
N TYR A 131 5.38 -11.68 1.21
CA TYR A 131 4.67 -10.41 1.36
C TYR A 131 3.19 -10.57 0.95
N ARG A 132 2.30 -10.02 1.78
CA ARG A 132 0.92 -9.71 1.40
C ARG A 132 0.80 -8.19 1.31
N TYR A 133 0.44 -7.72 0.13
CA TYR A 133 0.19 -6.30 -0.12
C TYR A 133 -1.27 -5.96 0.13
N ARG A 134 -1.53 -4.78 0.65
CA ARG A 134 -2.86 -4.18 0.73
C ARG A 134 -2.75 -2.82 0.06
N THR A 135 -3.39 -2.68 -1.10
CA THR A 135 -3.40 -1.44 -1.86
C THR A 135 -4.71 -0.71 -1.60
N GLN A 136 -4.61 0.57 -1.29
CA GLN A 136 -5.70 1.47 -0.99
C GLN A 136 -5.69 2.60 -2.01
N VAL A 137 -6.80 2.76 -2.74
CA VAL A 137 -7.01 3.82 -3.71
C VAL A 137 -8.02 4.79 -3.11
N THR A 138 -7.65 6.06 -2.99
CA THR A 138 -8.51 7.13 -2.45
C THR A 138 -8.76 8.22 -3.48
N GLY A 139 -10.00 8.69 -3.55
CA GLY A 139 -10.38 9.85 -4.34
C GLY A 139 -11.84 10.24 -4.11
N ARG A 140 -12.16 11.54 -4.13
CA ARG A 140 -13.53 12.09 -3.94
C ARG A 140 -14.29 11.48 -2.75
N ASN A 141 -13.64 11.35 -1.58
CA ASN A 141 -14.19 10.71 -0.37
C ASN A 141 -14.60 9.23 -0.53
N THR A 142 -14.13 8.57 -1.59
CA THR A 142 -14.30 7.13 -1.79
C THR A 142 -12.95 6.43 -1.62
N GLU A 143 -13.01 5.24 -1.04
CA GLU A 143 -11.85 4.40 -0.82
C GLU A 143 -12.14 3.00 -1.36
N PHE A 144 -11.22 2.50 -2.19
CA PHE A 144 -11.18 1.10 -2.61
C PHE A 144 -9.93 0.44 -2.03
N THR A 145 -10.13 -0.59 -1.21
CA THR A 145 -9.06 -1.43 -0.70
C THR A 145 -9.10 -2.78 -1.40
N PHE A 146 -7.97 -3.25 -1.92
CA PHE A 146 -7.80 -4.62 -2.39
C PHE A 146 -6.51 -5.24 -1.87
N ALA A 147 -6.56 -6.54 -1.56
CA ALA A 147 -5.47 -7.27 -0.93
C ALA A 147 -4.84 -8.29 -1.89
N SER A 148 -3.55 -8.51 -1.72
CA SER A 148 -2.77 -9.50 -2.45
C SER A 148 -3.20 -10.90 -2.07
N GLY A 149 -3.65 -11.65 -3.08
CA GLY A 149 -4.17 -13.01 -2.91
C GLY A 149 -3.94 -13.96 -4.09
N GLY A 150 -3.31 -13.52 -5.18
CA GLY A 150 -3.10 -14.39 -6.35
C GLY A 150 -2.85 -13.63 -7.64
N ARG A 151 -3.09 -14.31 -8.77
CA ARG A 151 -2.93 -13.78 -10.13
C ARG A 151 -3.79 -12.53 -10.37
N SER A 152 -5.01 -12.54 -9.87
CA SER A 152 -5.97 -11.43 -10.00
C SER A 152 -5.44 -10.09 -9.48
N TYR A 153 -4.75 -10.10 -8.33
CA TYR A 153 -4.13 -8.88 -7.78
C TYR A 153 -2.99 -8.38 -8.67
N ARG A 154 -2.14 -9.27 -9.19
CA ARG A 154 -1.04 -8.87 -10.08
C ARG A 154 -1.59 -8.30 -11.39
N GLU A 155 -2.62 -8.92 -11.95
CA GLU A 155 -3.31 -8.45 -13.14
C GLU A 155 -3.90 -7.05 -12.93
N MET A 156 -4.62 -6.83 -11.83
CA MET A 156 -5.13 -5.52 -11.44
C MET A 156 -4.03 -4.47 -11.31
N ILE A 157 -2.96 -4.76 -10.58
CA ILE A 157 -1.83 -3.85 -10.40
C ILE A 157 -1.14 -3.54 -11.74
N SER A 158 -0.92 -4.56 -12.58
CA SER A 158 -0.28 -4.41 -13.88
C SER A 158 -1.08 -3.59 -14.88
N GLN A 159 -2.41 -3.56 -14.74
CA GLN A 159 -3.29 -2.77 -15.59
C GLN A 159 -3.53 -1.37 -15.01
N LEU A 160 -3.65 -1.25 -13.69
CA LEU A 160 -4.03 -0.01 -13.03
C LEU A 160 -2.86 0.96 -12.90
N LEU A 161 -1.76 0.53 -12.27
CA LEU A 161 -0.70 1.45 -11.84
C LEU A 161 0.06 2.15 -12.99
N PRO A 162 0.32 1.51 -14.16
CA PRO A 162 0.97 2.20 -15.27
C PRO A 162 0.16 3.35 -15.87
N ARG A 163 -1.17 3.37 -15.65
CA ARG A 163 -2.05 4.44 -16.12
C ARG A 163 -2.13 5.63 -15.17
N LEU A 164 -1.44 5.56 -14.02
CA LEU A 164 -1.47 6.60 -12.99
C LEU A 164 -0.20 7.45 -13.05
N HIS A 165 -0.36 8.75 -12.84
CA HIS A 165 0.76 9.67 -12.65
C HIS A 165 1.62 9.23 -11.45
N GLN A 166 2.94 9.35 -11.57
CA GLN A 166 3.89 8.87 -10.56
C GLN A 166 3.63 9.46 -9.18
N ASP A 167 3.28 10.74 -9.11
CA ASP A 167 3.00 11.46 -7.86
C ASP A 167 1.74 11.01 -7.13
N LYS A 168 0.84 10.25 -7.78
CA LYS A 168 -0.31 9.63 -7.11
C LYS A 168 0.09 8.39 -6.31
N LEU A 169 1.30 7.85 -6.52
CA LEU A 169 1.75 6.56 -6.00
C LEU A 169 2.77 6.77 -4.87
N ASP A 170 2.56 6.15 -3.71
CA ASP A 170 3.61 6.07 -2.69
C ASP A 170 4.83 5.28 -3.20
N LEU A 171 5.99 5.44 -2.55
CA LEU A 171 7.22 4.74 -2.93
C LEU A 171 7.02 3.22 -3.06
N ARG A 172 6.21 2.63 -2.17
CA ARG A 172 5.94 1.19 -2.18
C ARG A 172 5.09 0.77 -3.37
N THR A 173 4.12 1.57 -3.78
CA THR A 173 3.27 1.34 -4.95
C THR A 173 4.04 1.55 -6.25
N LEU A 174 4.94 2.54 -6.31
CA LEU A 174 5.89 2.68 -7.43
C LEU A 174 6.72 1.40 -7.62
N GLU A 175 7.31 0.88 -6.54
CA GLU A 175 8.08 -0.35 -6.61
C GLU A 175 7.22 -1.56 -7.05
N LEU A 176 5.92 -1.59 -6.74
CA LEU A 176 5.01 -2.64 -7.24
C LEU A 176 4.67 -2.47 -8.71
N ARG A 177 4.43 -1.24 -9.17
CA ARG A 177 4.19 -0.93 -10.57
C ARG A 177 5.34 -1.42 -11.44
N ASP A 178 6.56 -1.13 -11.01
CA ASP A 178 7.75 -1.35 -11.83
C ASP A 178 8.23 -2.82 -11.74
N TYR A 179 8.18 -3.41 -10.54
CA TYR A 179 8.88 -4.66 -10.25
C TYR A 179 7.99 -5.87 -9.87
N LEU A 180 6.67 -5.70 -9.69
CA LEU A 180 5.80 -6.85 -9.43
C LEU A 180 5.61 -7.70 -10.70
N ARG A 181 6.18 -8.90 -10.71
CA ARG A 181 6.10 -9.84 -11.84
C ARG A 181 5.54 -11.19 -11.43
N ASP A 182 5.05 -11.93 -12.44
CA ASP A 182 4.61 -13.30 -12.23
C ASP A 182 5.78 -14.22 -11.89
N PRO A 183 5.64 -15.16 -10.94
CA PRO A 183 6.74 -16.03 -10.52
C PRO A 183 7.37 -16.83 -11.66
N LYS A 184 6.56 -17.26 -12.65
CA LYS A 184 7.06 -18.01 -13.82
C LYS A 184 7.97 -17.16 -14.70
N VAL A 185 7.57 -15.92 -14.98
CA VAL A 185 8.36 -14.96 -15.77
C VAL A 185 9.66 -14.62 -15.02
N LEU A 186 9.55 -14.33 -13.73
CA LEU A 186 10.71 -14.05 -12.89
C LEU A 186 11.72 -15.22 -12.86
N ASN A 187 11.25 -16.47 -12.82
CA ASN A 187 12.14 -17.62 -12.87
C ASN A 187 12.91 -17.73 -14.20
N ARG A 188 12.28 -17.39 -15.33
CA ARG A 188 12.96 -17.36 -16.63
C ARG A 188 14.02 -16.27 -16.68
N GLU A 189 13.73 -15.08 -16.17
CA GLU A 189 14.72 -13.98 -16.07
C GLU A 189 15.92 -14.36 -15.20
N VAL A 190 15.68 -15.01 -14.05
CA VAL A 190 16.76 -15.51 -13.16
C VAL A 190 17.64 -16.53 -13.86
N ALA A 191 17.04 -17.44 -14.63
CA ALA A 191 17.78 -18.46 -15.39
C ALA A 191 18.60 -17.82 -16.52
N GLY A 192 18.02 -16.87 -17.26
CA GLY A 192 18.69 -16.16 -18.36
C GLY A 192 19.89 -15.32 -17.92
N LEU A 193 19.90 -14.84 -16.67
CA LEU A 193 21.02 -14.08 -16.09
C LEU A 193 21.96 -14.92 -15.22
N HIS A 194 21.83 -16.25 -15.27
CA HIS A 194 22.70 -17.22 -14.57
C HIS A 194 22.91 -16.88 -13.08
N LEU A 195 21.82 -16.54 -12.38
CA LEU A 195 21.84 -16.39 -10.93
C LEU A 195 21.63 -17.75 -10.25
N ALA A 196 22.46 -18.04 -9.24
CA ALA A 196 22.33 -19.27 -8.46
C ALA A 196 20.94 -19.38 -7.80
N SER A 197 20.48 -20.62 -7.61
CA SER A 197 19.20 -20.91 -6.94
C SER A 197 19.21 -20.41 -5.48
N VAL A 198 18.02 -20.22 -4.90
CA VAL A 198 17.91 -19.78 -3.50
C VAL A 198 18.60 -20.76 -2.57
N ASP A 199 18.45 -22.07 -2.82
CA ASP A 199 19.00 -23.12 -1.96
C ASP A 199 20.54 -23.09 -1.93
N VAL A 200 21.19 -22.91 -3.09
CA VAL A 200 22.66 -22.79 -3.20
C VAL A 200 23.17 -21.54 -2.48
N LEU A 201 22.48 -20.40 -2.65
CA LEU A 201 22.88 -19.16 -1.98
C LEU A 201 22.64 -19.22 -0.47
N ASP A 202 21.58 -19.88 -0.03
CA ASP A 202 21.29 -20.09 1.37
C ASP A 202 22.38 -20.96 2.03
N GLU A 203 22.76 -22.07 1.40
CA GLU A 203 23.87 -22.92 1.85
C GLU A 203 25.19 -22.17 1.90
N ALA A 204 25.54 -21.42 0.85
CA ALA A 204 26.73 -20.58 0.84
C ALA A 204 26.73 -19.55 1.99
N THR A 205 25.58 -18.93 2.29
CA THR A 205 25.47 -17.99 3.43
C THR A 205 25.53 -18.65 4.80
N LEU A 206 25.06 -19.90 4.93
CA LEU A 206 25.15 -20.69 6.15
C LEU A 206 26.60 -21.12 6.41
N ASN A 207 27.29 -21.62 5.39
CA ASN A 207 28.70 -22.02 5.45
C ASN A 207 29.61 -20.82 5.75
N PHE A 208 29.31 -19.64 5.18
CA PHE A 208 30.02 -18.40 5.48
C PHE A 208 29.86 -17.94 6.95
N LYS A 209 28.76 -18.30 7.62
CA LYS A 209 28.56 -18.00 9.04
C LYS A 209 29.19 -19.04 9.99
N LEU A 210 29.47 -20.26 9.50
CA LEU A 210 30.08 -21.35 10.28
C LEU A 210 31.62 -21.43 10.13
N GLY A 211 32.19 -20.80 9.10
CA GLY A 211 33.64 -20.72 8.88
C GLY A 211 34.33 -19.58 9.64
N ARG A 212 34.35 -19.61 10.97
CA ARG A 212 35.30 -18.80 11.77
C ARG A 212 36.60 -19.60 12.00
N ASN A 213 37.11 -20.27 10.98
CA ASN A 213 38.46 -20.81 10.98
C ASN A 213 39.37 -19.85 10.19
N LYS A 214 40.34 -19.27 10.90
CA LYS A 214 41.50 -18.62 10.30
C LYS A 214 42.31 -19.70 9.55
N GLN A 215 41.91 -20.03 8.33
CA GLN A 215 42.80 -20.73 7.41
C GLN A 215 43.47 -19.70 6.52
N LYS A 216 44.81 -19.69 6.59
CA LYS A 216 45.72 -18.98 5.70
C LYS A 216 45.26 -19.17 4.24
N PRO A 217 45.42 -18.16 3.37
CA PRO A 217 44.99 -18.28 1.98
C PRO A 217 45.85 -19.34 1.28
N GLY A 218 45.24 -20.50 1.03
CA GLY A 218 45.79 -21.52 0.13
C GLY A 218 45.59 -21.06 -1.31
N LYS A 219 46.68 -21.00 -2.06
CA LYS A 219 46.74 -20.78 -3.51
C LYS A 219 45.77 -21.74 -4.23
N GLY A 220 44.80 -21.20 -4.96
CA GLY A 220 43.89 -22.02 -5.77
C GLY A 220 42.56 -21.36 -6.13
N SER A 221 42.59 -20.20 -6.77
CA SER A 221 41.61 -19.69 -7.75
C SER A 221 41.87 -18.19 -7.93
N GLU A 222 42.80 -17.88 -8.82
CA GLU A 222 43.04 -16.52 -9.30
C GLU A 222 41.83 -16.05 -10.13
N GLY A 223 40.77 -15.61 -9.45
CA GLY A 223 39.91 -14.58 -10.01
C GLY A 223 40.68 -13.27 -9.87
N LYS A 224 41.33 -12.84 -10.97
CA LYS A 224 42.04 -11.56 -11.07
C LYS A 224 41.26 -10.43 -10.39
N VAL A 225 41.72 -10.00 -9.22
CA VAL A 225 41.47 -8.66 -8.70
C VAL A 225 42.54 -7.81 -9.36
N ALA A 226 42.22 -7.25 -10.51
CA ALA A 226 43.06 -6.22 -11.11
C ALA A 226 42.82 -4.94 -10.31
N ASP A 227 43.80 -4.57 -9.48
CA ASP A 227 44.03 -3.18 -9.09
C ASP A 227 44.35 -2.41 -10.38
N GLY A 228 43.31 -1.86 -10.99
CA GLY A 228 43.35 -1.03 -12.18
C GLY A 228 42.14 -0.11 -12.14
N VAL A 229 42.37 1.18 -12.35
CA VAL A 229 41.30 2.16 -12.65
C VAL A 229 40.33 1.52 -13.64
N PRO A 230 39.00 1.50 -13.41
CA PRO A 230 38.11 0.81 -14.32
C PRO A 230 38.21 1.45 -15.70
N GLU A 231 38.81 0.69 -16.63
CA GLU A 231 38.71 0.90 -18.07
C GLU A 231 37.25 1.17 -18.43
N ALA A 232 37.04 2.10 -19.36
CA ALA A 232 35.75 2.59 -19.79
C ALA A 232 34.71 1.46 -19.84
N THR A 233 33.78 1.45 -18.88
CA THR A 233 32.69 0.49 -18.81
C THR A 233 31.95 0.54 -20.14
N SER A 234 31.95 -0.55 -20.89
CA SER A 234 31.27 -0.59 -22.17
C SER A 234 29.78 -0.27 -21.98
N THR A 235 29.13 0.33 -22.98
CA THR A 235 27.69 0.65 -22.92
C THR A 235 26.85 -0.59 -22.58
N LEU A 236 27.26 -1.75 -23.09
CA LEU A 236 26.66 -3.06 -22.82
C LEU A 236 26.81 -3.47 -21.34
N ASP A 237 27.94 -3.18 -20.70
CA ASP A 237 28.13 -3.47 -19.28
C ASP A 237 27.23 -2.59 -18.41
N SER A 238 27.07 -1.31 -18.77
CA SER A 238 26.15 -0.41 -18.08
C SER A 238 24.69 -0.89 -18.19
N GLU A 239 24.23 -1.27 -19.39
CA GLU A 239 22.89 -1.85 -19.59
C GLU A 239 22.71 -3.14 -18.80
N ARG A 240 23.73 -4.00 -18.78
CA ARG A 240 23.73 -5.23 -17.98
C ARG A 240 23.60 -4.94 -16.49
N ALA A 241 24.27 -3.92 -15.98
CA ALA A 241 24.17 -3.49 -14.59
C ALA A 241 22.73 -3.04 -14.25
N VAL A 242 22.13 -2.23 -15.13
CA VAL A 242 20.72 -1.78 -14.99
C VAL A 242 19.76 -2.97 -14.99
N LEU A 243 19.93 -3.93 -15.89
CA LEU A 243 19.11 -5.15 -15.94
C LEU A 243 19.26 -6.00 -14.67
N LEU A 244 20.49 -6.16 -14.15
CA LEU A 244 20.76 -6.87 -12.90
C LEU A 244 20.14 -6.15 -11.70
N GLY A 245 20.20 -4.81 -11.65
CA GLY A 245 19.54 -4.01 -10.63
C GLY A 245 18.02 -4.14 -10.65
N ALA A 246 17.43 -4.05 -11.85
CA ALA A 246 16.00 -4.26 -12.06
C ALA A 246 15.57 -5.68 -11.63
N LEU A 247 16.35 -6.70 -11.98
CA LEU A 247 16.11 -8.08 -11.52
C LEU A 247 16.23 -8.18 -10.00
N GLY A 248 17.23 -7.54 -9.40
CA GLY A 248 17.39 -7.44 -7.95
C GLY A 248 16.16 -6.87 -7.26
N ASN A 249 15.57 -5.81 -7.82
CA ASN A 249 14.31 -5.24 -7.34
C ASN A 249 13.13 -6.18 -7.51
N LYS A 250 12.95 -6.83 -8.68
CA LYS A 250 11.90 -7.84 -8.90
C LYS A 250 12.01 -8.99 -7.87
N LEU A 251 13.23 -9.46 -7.62
CA LEU A 251 13.51 -10.50 -6.61
C LEU A 251 13.21 -10.03 -5.20
N ARG A 252 13.53 -8.77 -4.86
CA ARG A 252 13.20 -8.15 -3.56
C ARG A 252 11.69 -8.08 -3.35
N VAL A 253 10.93 -7.61 -4.34
CA VAL A 253 9.45 -7.56 -4.30
C VAL A 253 8.86 -8.97 -4.20
N ALA A 254 9.44 -9.96 -4.89
CA ALA A 254 9.05 -11.36 -4.74
C ALA A 254 9.48 -11.99 -3.40
N GLY A 255 10.27 -11.27 -2.59
CA GLY A 255 10.81 -11.70 -1.31
C GLY A 255 11.92 -12.73 -1.37
N ARG A 256 12.57 -12.91 -2.52
CA ARG A 256 13.75 -13.77 -2.72
C ARG A 256 15.03 -12.97 -2.40
N LEU A 257 15.20 -12.64 -1.12
CA LEU A 257 16.14 -11.59 -0.69
C LEU A 257 17.62 -11.96 -0.92
N ASN A 258 17.98 -13.24 -0.86
CA ASN A 258 19.37 -13.67 -1.08
C ASN A 258 19.77 -13.60 -2.55
N GLN A 259 18.89 -14.00 -3.47
CA GLN A 259 19.13 -13.81 -4.91
C GLN A 259 19.12 -12.34 -5.31
N ALA A 260 18.24 -11.54 -4.70
CA ALA A 260 18.28 -10.10 -4.90
C ALA A 260 19.65 -9.53 -4.52
N ARG A 261 20.23 -9.99 -3.38
CA ARG A 261 21.57 -9.58 -2.95
C ARG A 261 22.63 -9.91 -4.00
N GLU A 262 22.59 -11.12 -4.56
CA GLU A 262 23.54 -11.53 -5.58
C GLU A 262 23.41 -10.69 -6.87
N ALA A 263 22.18 -10.41 -7.30
CA ALA A 263 21.93 -9.57 -8.46
C ALA A 263 22.49 -8.15 -8.26
N PHE A 264 22.22 -7.52 -7.11
CA PHE A 264 22.78 -6.20 -6.79
C PHE A 264 24.29 -6.23 -6.59
N ARG A 265 24.86 -7.31 -6.03
CA ARG A 265 26.32 -7.46 -5.91
C ARG A 265 26.97 -7.39 -7.28
N ARG A 266 26.45 -8.15 -8.26
CA ARG A 266 26.95 -8.13 -9.64
C ARG A 266 26.74 -6.76 -10.31
N ALA A 267 25.57 -6.14 -10.10
CA ALA A 267 25.28 -4.81 -10.66
C ALA A 267 26.24 -3.73 -10.13
N LEU A 268 26.49 -3.72 -8.82
CA LEU A 268 27.37 -2.73 -8.16
C LEU A 268 28.86 -2.94 -8.44
N VAL A 269 29.28 -4.16 -8.82
CA VAL A 269 30.65 -4.39 -9.33
C VAL A 269 30.84 -3.66 -10.66
N ILE A 270 29.82 -3.64 -11.51
CA ILE A 270 29.89 -3.00 -12.83
C ILE A 270 29.67 -1.48 -12.71
N SER A 271 28.69 -1.04 -11.91
CA SER A 271 28.35 0.37 -11.72
C SER A 271 28.39 0.75 -10.25
N PRO A 272 29.59 0.85 -9.63
CA PRO A 272 29.74 1.14 -8.21
C PRO A 272 29.30 2.56 -7.85
N GLY A 273 29.34 3.49 -8.79
CA GLY A 273 29.06 4.92 -8.62
C GLY A 273 27.60 5.33 -8.79
N ASP A 274 26.74 4.46 -9.32
CA ASP A 274 25.36 4.83 -9.66
C ASP A 274 24.51 5.06 -8.39
N GLY A 275 24.10 6.31 -8.17
CA GLY A 275 23.25 6.72 -7.04
C GLY A 275 21.92 5.99 -6.99
N ARG A 276 21.32 5.67 -8.14
CA ARG A 276 20.04 4.94 -8.22
C ARG A 276 20.22 3.47 -7.87
N MET A 277 21.27 2.82 -8.37
CA MET A 277 21.60 1.44 -8.01
C MET A 277 21.85 1.30 -6.50
N ILE A 278 22.57 2.26 -5.90
CA ILE A 278 22.85 2.29 -4.46
C ILE A 278 21.56 2.51 -3.66
N PHE A 279 20.65 3.37 -4.13
CA PHE A 279 19.33 3.58 -3.52
C PHE A 279 18.56 2.26 -3.44
N ASP A 280 18.44 1.55 -4.57
CA ASP A 280 17.70 0.30 -4.66
C ASP A 280 18.36 -0.81 -3.81
N PHE A 281 19.69 -0.84 -3.75
CA PHE A 281 20.42 -1.72 -2.85
C PHE A 281 20.19 -1.39 -1.38
N ALA A 282 20.12 -0.11 -1.00
CA ALA A 282 19.77 0.32 0.36
C ALA A 282 18.37 -0.18 0.76
N ARG A 283 17.40 -0.12 -0.16
CA ARG A 283 16.03 -0.68 0.03
C ARG A 283 16.05 -2.20 0.21
N LEU A 284 16.91 -2.92 -0.52
CA LEU A 284 17.13 -4.35 -0.30
C LEU A 284 17.70 -4.61 1.10
N LEU A 285 18.76 -3.91 1.50
CA LEU A 285 19.38 -4.07 2.82
C LEU A 285 18.37 -3.80 3.94
N ARG A 286 17.52 -2.79 3.79
CA ARG A 286 16.41 -2.52 4.73
C ARG A 286 15.41 -3.67 4.79
N SER A 287 15.05 -4.25 3.64
CA SER A 287 14.15 -5.41 3.57
C SER A 287 14.75 -6.63 4.27
N GLN A 288 16.06 -6.86 4.09
CA GLN A 288 16.81 -7.92 4.78
C GLN A 288 16.93 -7.66 6.29
N ALA A 289 17.27 -6.44 6.69
CA ALA A 289 17.36 -6.04 8.09
C ALA A 289 16.03 -6.25 8.82
N SER A 290 14.92 -5.83 8.20
CA SER A 290 13.58 -6.09 8.71
C SER A 290 13.29 -7.59 8.79
N SER A 291 13.59 -8.36 7.73
CA SER A 291 13.40 -9.82 7.68
C SER A 291 14.19 -10.61 8.73
N LEU A 292 15.40 -10.15 9.04
CA LEU A 292 16.34 -10.82 9.93
C LEU A 292 16.33 -10.24 11.35
N SER A 293 15.62 -9.14 11.58
CA SER A 293 15.72 -8.33 12.81
C SER A 293 17.18 -7.96 13.13
N ASP A 294 17.98 -7.66 12.10
CA ASP A 294 19.42 -7.43 12.22
C ASP A 294 19.74 -5.92 12.21
N ALA A 295 20.19 -5.42 13.37
CA ALA A 295 20.55 -4.03 13.56
C ALA A 295 21.80 -3.60 12.74
N LYS A 296 22.76 -4.50 12.52
CA LYS A 296 23.96 -4.19 11.72
C LYS A 296 23.59 -4.01 10.26
N LEU A 297 22.71 -4.86 9.72
CA LEU A 297 22.17 -4.68 8.37
C LEU A 297 21.34 -3.40 8.25
N LEU A 298 20.60 -3.02 9.30
CA LEU A 298 19.87 -1.75 9.31
C LEU A 298 20.82 -0.55 9.23
N SER A 299 21.92 -0.58 10.00
CA SER A 299 22.94 0.47 9.94
C SER A 299 23.57 0.56 8.54
N ARG A 300 23.88 -0.59 7.92
CA ARG A 300 24.37 -0.63 6.53
C ARG A 300 23.37 -0.08 5.52
N ALA A 301 22.08 -0.37 5.69
CA ALA A 301 21.03 0.17 4.83
C ALA A 301 20.98 1.71 4.90
N ARG A 302 21.07 2.28 6.11
CA ARG A 302 21.13 3.73 6.32
C ARG A 302 22.39 4.34 5.70
N ALA A 303 23.55 3.72 5.90
CA ALA A 303 24.79 4.17 5.28
C ALA A 303 24.71 4.17 3.74
N ALA A 304 24.15 3.11 3.15
CA ALA A 304 23.94 3.02 1.71
C ALA A 304 22.98 4.10 1.20
N LEU A 305 21.89 4.40 1.92
CA LEU A 305 20.98 5.48 1.53
C LEU A 305 21.65 6.86 1.57
N ARG A 306 22.53 7.11 2.55
CA ARG A 306 23.33 8.34 2.63
C ARG A 306 24.35 8.43 1.49
N LEU A 307 24.96 7.32 1.12
CA LEU A 307 25.87 7.27 -0.03
C LEU A 307 25.12 7.53 -1.35
N SER A 308 23.91 6.98 -1.48
CA SER A 308 23.02 7.27 -2.60
C SER A 308 22.66 8.75 -2.67
N GLU A 309 22.33 9.40 -1.55
CA GLU A 309 22.08 10.85 -1.49
C GLU A 309 23.29 11.66 -2.00
N MET A 310 24.50 11.29 -1.63
CA MET A 310 25.73 11.95 -2.10
C MET A 310 25.99 11.73 -3.60
N ARG A 311 25.53 10.61 -4.15
CA ARG A 311 25.77 10.19 -5.54
C ARG A 311 24.56 10.39 -6.46
N ALA A 312 23.46 10.96 -5.96
CA ALA A 312 22.26 11.22 -6.73
C ALA A 312 22.46 12.32 -7.79
N GLY A 313 23.57 13.06 -7.74
CA GLY A 313 23.85 14.16 -8.66
C GLY A 313 22.73 15.21 -8.64
N ASN A 314 22.29 15.61 -9.84
CA ASN A 314 21.22 16.59 -10.05
C ASN A 314 19.86 15.93 -10.36
N GLU A 315 19.65 14.67 -9.97
CA GLU A 315 18.37 13.98 -10.18
C GLU A 315 17.34 14.34 -9.10
N SER A 316 16.51 15.36 -9.38
CA SER A 316 15.43 15.82 -8.48
C SER A 316 14.51 14.67 -8.04
N GLY A 317 14.11 13.80 -8.98
CA GLY A 317 13.23 12.66 -8.73
C GLY A 317 13.84 11.62 -7.78
N LEU A 318 15.13 11.31 -7.94
CA LEU A 318 15.83 10.39 -7.04
C LEU A 318 15.97 10.98 -5.64
N LEU A 319 16.33 12.27 -5.53
CA LEU A 319 16.40 12.98 -4.24
C LEU A 319 15.05 12.99 -3.50
N ALA A 320 13.94 13.11 -4.23
CA ALA A 320 12.60 13.01 -3.65
C ALA A 320 12.31 11.60 -3.07
N LEU A 321 12.67 10.53 -3.80
CA LEU A 321 12.50 9.14 -3.34
C LEU A 321 13.43 8.80 -2.15
N ILE A 322 14.63 9.37 -2.14
CA ILE A 322 15.58 9.29 -1.01
C ILE A 322 15.01 10.00 0.22
N GLY A 323 14.47 11.21 0.05
CA GLY A 323 13.81 11.96 1.11
C GLY A 323 12.63 11.20 1.72
N GLU A 324 11.78 10.58 0.88
CA GLU A 324 10.68 9.72 1.33
C GLU A 324 11.20 8.51 2.12
N SER A 325 12.30 7.89 1.67
CA SER A 325 12.93 6.78 2.39
C SER A 325 13.54 7.20 3.73
N PHE A 326 14.18 8.37 3.81
CA PHE A 326 14.67 8.91 5.09
C PHE A 326 13.52 9.18 6.06
N LEU A 327 12.40 9.73 5.57
CA LEU A 327 11.20 9.96 6.36
C LEU A 327 10.62 8.64 6.89
N GLU A 328 10.47 7.63 6.03
CA GLU A 328 10.04 6.27 6.41
C GLU A 328 10.95 5.62 7.47
N TRP A 329 12.25 5.94 7.47
CA TRP A 329 13.24 5.34 8.36
C TRP A 329 13.52 6.18 9.62
N GLY A 330 12.85 7.34 9.74
CA GLY A 330 12.91 8.23 10.90
C GLY A 330 14.01 9.29 10.87
N GLU A 331 14.79 9.41 9.78
CA GLU A 331 15.87 10.41 9.64
C GLU A 331 15.32 11.74 9.09
N THR A 332 14.52 12.45 9.89
CA THR A 332 13.77 13.64 9.46
C THR A 332 14.63 14.79 8.95
N THR A 333 15.74 15.10 9.62
CA THR A 333 16.64 16.20 9.21
C THR A 333 17.24 15.94 7.83
N ARG A 334 17.59 14.69 7.51
CA ARG A 334 18.07 14.33 6.17
C ARG A 334 16.96 14.36 5.15
N ALA A 335 15.78 13.83 5.48
CA ALA A 335 14.61 13.91 4.62
C ALA A 335 14.32 15.36 4.19
N GLN A 336 14.32 16.30 5.14
CA GLN A 336 14.13 17.72 4.86
C GLN A 336 15.17 18.26 3.87
N ARG A 337 16.46 17.96 4.09
CA ARG A 337 17.54 18.40 3.18
C ARG A 337 17.40 17.79 1.78
N SER A 338 17.08 16.50 1.67
CA SER A 338 16.91 15.85 0.37
C SER A 338 15.72 16.42 -0.40
N PHE A 339 14.59 16.68 0.29
CA PHE A 339 13.44 17.34 -0.33
C PHE A 339 13.74 18.78 -0.76
N GLN A 340 14.45 19.56 0.07
CA GLN A 340 14.84 20.92 -0.29
C GLN A 340 15.72 20.92 -1.54
N LYS A 341 16.76 20.09 -1.58
CA LYS A 341 17.61 19.94 -2.77
C LYS A 341 16.83 19.55 -4.02
N ALA A 342 15.86 18.66 -3.89
CA ALA A 342 15.01 18.27 -5.02
C ALA A 342 14.16 19.44 -5.53
N ILE A 343 13.69 20.32 -4.65
CA ILE A 343 12.92 21.53 -5.00
C ILE A 343 13.84 22.60 -5.59
N ASP A 344 15.07 22.74 -5.09
CA ASP A 344 16.05 23.69 -5.61
C ASP A 344 16.45 23.35 -7.05
N LEU A 345 16.52 22.06 -7.38
CA LEU A 345 16.75 21.56 -8.75
C LEU A 345 15.50 21.68 -9.63
N GLU A 346 14.34 21.35 -9.08
CA GLU A 346 13.07 21.38 -9.80
C GLU A 346 11.97 21.93 -8.90
N SER A 347 11.67 23.22 -9.06
CA SER A 347 10.68 23.92 -8.24
C SER A 347 9.30 23.27 -8.29
N GLY A 348 8.96 22.62 -9.41
CA GLY A 348 7.73 21.88 -9.66
C GLY A 348 7.63 20.49 -9.01
N ASN A 349 8.61 20.06 -8.21
CA ASN A 349 8.62 18.70 -7.63
C ASN A 349 7.53 18.53 -6.55
N PHE A 350 6.36 18.04 -6.97
CA PHE A 350 5.20 17.81 -6.12
C PHE A 350 5.50 16.88 -4.94
N ARG A 351 6.20 15.76 -5.19
CA ARG A 351 6.52 14.76 -4.17
C ARG A 351 7.36 15.35 -3.04
N SER A 352 8.34 16.20 -3.36
CA SER A 352 9.18 16.86 -2.37
C SER A 352 8.41 17.90 -1.54
N ARG A 353 7.54 18.70 -2.17
CA ARG A 353 6.66 19.66 -1.45
C ARG A 353 5.72 18.92 -0.48
N MET A 354 5.13 17.82 -0.93
CA MET A 354 4.33 16.92 -0.09
C MET A 354 5.14 16.31 1.05
N GLY A 355 6.40 15.92 0.80
CA GLY A 355 7.34 15.43 1.81
C GLY A 355 7.64 16.46 2.89
N LEU A 356 7.87 17.73 2.51
CA LEU A 356 8.05 18.84 3.45
C LEU A 356 6.77 19.16 4.23
N ALA A 357 5.59 19.10 3.60
CA ALA A 357 4.31 19.25 4.29
C ALA A 357 4.13 18.16 5.37
N ASN A 358 4.46 16.90 5.07
CA ASN A 358 4.40 15.80 6.03
C ASN A 358 5.38 15.97 7.21
N LEU A 359 6.58 16.50 6.95
CA LEU A 359 7.55 16.83 7.99
C LEU A 359 7.03 17.97 8.88
N ALA A 360 6.51 19.04 8.28
CA ALA A 360 5.94 20.17 9.01
C ALA A 360 4.71 19.75 9.86
N LEU A 361 3.88 18.83 9.35
CA LEU A 361 2.76 18.25 10.09
C LEU A 361 3.22 17.50 11.33
N ARG A 362 4.29 16.70 11.19
CA ARG A 362 4.89 15.98 12.32
C ARG A 362 5.44 16.92 13.38
N ASP A 363 5.99 18.07 12.96
CA ASP A 363 6.52 19.10 13.84
C ASP A 363 5.43 20.05 14.42
N GLY A 364 4.18 19.92 13.99
CA GLY A 364 3.07 20.80 14.41
C GLY A 364 3.12 22.22 13.81
N LYS A 365 3.93 22.45 12.77
CA LYS A 365 4.14 23.78 12.17
C LYS A 365 3.09 24.08 11.10
N LEU A 366 1.84 24.37 11.52
CA LEU A 366 0.69 24.54 10.61
C LEU A 366 0.93 25.57 9.48
N ALA A 367 1.54 26.72 9.78
CA ALA A 367 1.86 27.72 8.74
C ALA A 367 2.74 27.16 7.60
N HIS A 368 3.74 26.33 7.95
CA HIS A 368 4.60 25.68 6.95
C HIS A 368 3.83 24.61 6.18
N VAL A 369 2.93 23.88 6.84
CA VAL A 369 2.05 22.89 6.20
C VAL A 369 1.19 23.55 5.11
N ILE A 370 0.51 24.65 5.46
CA ILE A 370 -0.35 25.40 4.55
C ILE A 370 0.47 25.89 3.35
N HIS A 371 1.64 26.50 3.61
CA HIS A 371 2.52 26.99 2.56
C HIS A 371 2.93 25.87 1.59
N GLN A 372 3.44 24.75 2.11
CA GLN A 372 3.91 23.63 1.28
C GLN A 372 2.78 22.96 0.48
N TYR A 373 1.57 22.86 1.04
CA TYR A 373 0.42 22.34 0.29
C TYR A 373 -0.07 23.30 -0.80
N ARG A 374 -0.09 24.62 -0.55
CA ARG A 374 -0.42 25.62 -1.58
C ARG A 374 0.60 25.59 -2.72
N GLU A 375 1.87 25.48 -2.36
CA GLU A 375 2.94 25.31 -3.33
C GLU A 375 2.80 23.99 -4.10
N ALA A 376 2.53 22.86 -3.44
CA ALA A 376 2.29 21.59 -4.13
C ALA A 376 1.11 21.68 -5.10
N ALA A 377 0.04 22.38 -4.73
CA ALA A 377 -1.11 22.61 -5.59
C ALA A 377 -0.82 23.47 -6.83
N ARG A 378 0.15 24.40 -6.74
CA ARG A 378 0.60 25.23 -7.88
C ARG A 378 1.53 24.46 -8.80
N ALA A 379 2.37 23.59 -8.23
CA ALA A 379 3.34 22.79 -8.97
C ALA A 379 2.72 21.61 -9.72
N SER A 380 1.57 21.11 -9.27
CA SER A 380 0.96 19.92 -9.87
C SER A 380 0.30 20.21 -11.22
N SER A 381 0.68 19.44 -12.25
CA SER A 381 0.02 19.41 -13.55
C SER A 381 -1.32 18.66 -13.55
N GLU A 382 -1.54 17.79 -12.54
CA GLU A 382 -2.70 16.93 -12.42
C GLU A 382 -3.80 17.59 -11.59
N LYS A 383 -5.00 17.77 -12.19
CA LYS A 383 -6.14 18.44 -11.53
C LYS A 383 -6.52 17.80 -10.19
N ALA A 384 -6.53 16.48 -10.07
CA ALA A 384 -6.89 15.81 -8.82
C ALA A 384 -5.84 15.96 -7.72
N LEU A 385 -4.55 15.94 -8.06
CA LEU A 385 -3.46 16.18 -7.10
C LEU A 385 -3.46 17.64 -6.63
N ALA A 386 -3.64 18.58 -7.56
CA ALA A 386 -3.80 19.99 -7.22
C ALA A 386 -5.02 20.22 -6.30
N ALA A 387 -6.17 19.63 -6.63
CA ALA A 387 -7.38 19.73 -5.81
C ALA A 387 -7.21 19.09 -4.42
N TYR A 388 -6.51 17.96 -4.35
CA TYR A 388 -6.15 17.31 -3.08
C TYR A 388 -5.29 18.25 -2.22
N ALA A 389 -4.20 18.76 -2.78
CA ALA A 389 -3.28 19.64 -2.05
C ALA A 389 -3.95 20.96 -1.62
N ARG A 390 -4.80 21.57 -2.46
CA ARG A 390 -5.60 22.75 -2.07
C ARG A 390 -6.51 22.44 -0.90
N ARG A 391 -7.26 21.34 -0.98
CA ARG A 391 -8.18 20.94 0.08
C ARG A 391 -7.46 20.69 1.41
N GLU A 392 -6.29 20.07 1.39
CA GLU A 392 -5.49 19.92 2.61
C GLU A 392 -4.96 21.28 3.10
N ALA A 393 -4.48 22.16 2.21
CA ALA A 393 -4.08 23.52 2.58
C ALA A 393 -5.22 24.30 3.26
N ASP A 394 -6.42 24.29 2.67
CA ASP A 394 -7.59 25.01 3.17
C ASP A 394 -8.03 24.42 4.52
N TYR A 395 -8.00 23.10 4.67
CA TYR A 395 -8.30 22.44 5.94
C TYR A 395 -7.33 22.85 7.05
N TYR A 396 -6.02 22.86 6.77
CA TYR A 396 -5.02 23.28 7.76
C TYR A 396 -5.01 24.79 8.00
N ALA A 397 -5.42 25.61 7.02
CA ALA A 397 -5.63 27.04 7.20
C ALA A 397 -6.79 27.30 8.17
N SER A 398 -7.94 26.66 7.95
CA SER A 398 -9.06 26.74 8.91
C SER A 398 -8.67 26.24 10.30
N LEU A 399 -7.83 25.20 10.39
CA LEU A 399 -7.34 24.70 11.67
C LEU A 399 -6.39 25.68 12.38
N ASN A 400 -5.69 26.50 11.63
CA ASN A 400 -4.72 27.49 12.14
C ASN A 400 -5.39 28.82 12.50
N ASP A 401 -6.42 29.21 11.74
CA ASP A 401 -7.01 30.55 11.81
C ASP A 401 -8.29 30.59 12.68
N ASP A 402 -8.95 29.45 12.92
CA ASP A 402 -10.21 29.36 13.67
C ASP A 402 -10.08 28.39 14.87
N ASP A 403 -10.00 28.96 16.08
CA ASP A 403 -9.91 28.23 17.35
C ASP A 403 -11.17 27.40 17.64
N ASP A 404 -12.34 27.84 17.21
CA ASP A 404 -13.59 27.10 17.37
C ASP A 404 -13.58 25.85 16.49
N PHE A 405 -13.15 25.99 15.23
CA PHE A 405 -12.95 24.85 14.33
C PHE A 405 -11.91 23.87 14.88
N LEU A 406 -10.78 24.36 15.40
CA LEU A 406 -9.77 23.56 16.06
C LEU A 406 -10.34 22.77 17.25
N SER A 407 -11.11 23.41 18.12
CA SER A 407 -11.71 22.75 19.29
C SER A 407 -12.70 21.64 18.89
N ILE A 408 -13.51 21.87 17.85
CA ILE A 408 -14.43 20.88 17.28
C ILE A 408 -13.65 19.69 16.71
N GLU A 409 -12.57 19.97 16.00
CA GLU A 409 -11.74 18.96 15.36
C GLU A 409 -11.00 18.10 16.38
N LEU A 410 -10.44 18.71 17.42
CA LEU A 410 -9.82 18.01 18.55
C LEU A 410 -10.83 17.12 19.28
N ARG A 411 -12.05 17.62 19.53
CA ARG A 411 -13.14 16.79 20.08
C ARG A 411 -13.43 15.60 19.16
N ARG A 412 -13.58 15.81 17.85
CA ARG A 412 -13.84 14.72 16.90
C ARG A 412 -12.73 13.67 16.92
N ILE A 413 -11.47 14.09 16.90
CA ILE A 413 -10.31 13.20 16.96
C ILE A 413 -10.31 12.41 18.27
N ASN A 414 -10.56 13.07 19.41
CA ASN A 414 -10.61 12.41 20.70
C ASN A 414 -11.75 11.36 20.76
N TRP A 415 -12.96 11.73 20.34
CA TRP A 415 -14.10 10.81 20.22
C TRP A 415 -13.79 9.61 19.30
N LEU A 416 -13.12 9.84 18.18
CA LEU A 416 -12.70 8.78 17.26
C LEU A 416 -11.68 7.83 17.93
N GLN A 417 -10.71 8.35 18.68
CA GLN A 417 -9.76 7.55 19.44
C GLN A 417 -10.44 6.74 20.56
N HIS A 418 -11.40 7.34 21.27
CA HIS A 418 -12.23 6.65 22.26
C HIS A 418 -13.04 5.54 21.61
N ALA A 419 -13.74 5.80 20.50
CA ALA A 419 -14.49 4.79 19.75
C ALA A 419 -13.60 3.63 19.29
N LEU A 420 -12.37 3.91 18.81
CA LEU A 420 -11.40 2.89 18.45
C LEU A 420 -10.91 2.04 19.64
N ARG A 421 -10.75 2.66 20.83
CA ARG A 421 -10.41 1.95 22.08
C ARG A 421 -11.56 1.05 22.52
N VAL A 422 -12.78 1.61 22.60
CA VAL A 422 -14.01 0.87 22.92
C VAL A 422 -14.17 -0.31 21.98
N ARG A 423 -14.04 -0.11 20.67
CA ARG A 423 -14.12 -1.21 19.68
C ARG A 423 -13.16 -2.35 19.99
N ARG A 424 -11.88 -2.04 20.24
CA ARG A 424 -10.86 -3.08 20.48
C ARG A 424 -11.09 -3.81 21.80
N LEU A 425 -11.49 -3.11 22.85
CA LEU A 425 -11.82 -3.70 24.13
C LEU A 425 -13.08 -4.56 24.04
N ALA A 426 -14.16 -4.01 23.47
CA ALA A 426 -15.42 -4.70 23.26
C ALA A 426 -15.23 -5.98 22.42
N ALA A 427 -14.42 -5.96 21.36
CA ALA A 427 -14.10 -7.15 20.57
C ALA A 427 -13.34 -8.23 21.37
N ARG A 428 -12.49 -7.85 22.32
CA ARG A 428 -11.76 -8.82 23.18
C ARG A 428 -12.68 -9.39 24.24
N VAL A 429 -13.49 -8.54 24.88
CA VAL A 429 -14.44 -8.94 25.92
C VAL A 429 -15.53 -9.85 25.34
N THR A 430 -16.10 -9.51 24.17
CA THR A 430 -17.06 -10.38 23.46
C THR A 430 -16.45 -11.77 23.22
N ASN A 431 -15.30 -11.84 22.56
CA ASN A 431 -14.67 -13.12 22.23
C ASN A 431 -14.32 -13.94 23.49
N ALA A 432 -13.77 -13.32 24.53
CA ALA A 432 -13.46 -13.99 25.77
C ALA A 432 -14.73 -14.49 26.49
N SER A 433 -15.76 -13.65 26.56
CA SER A 433 -17.03 -13.99 27.23
C SER A 433 -17.76 -15.11 26.50
N ILE A 434 -17.74 -15.14 25.16
CA ILE A 434 -18.30 -16.24 24.36
C ILE A 434 -17.56 -17.54 24.65
N LEU A 435 -16.23 -17.53 24.67
CA LEU A 435 -15.43 -18.73 24.96
C LEU A 435 -15.73 -19.28 26.35
N VAL A 436 -15.78 -18.41 27.36
CA VAL A 436 -16.14 -18.83 28.73
C VAL A 436 -17.59 -19.29 28.79
N ALA A 437 -18.52 -18.61 28.12
CA ALA A 437 -19.94 -19.01 28.12
C ALA A 437 -20.19 -20.38 27.48
N LEU A 438 -19.35 -20.80 26.53
CA LEU A 438 -19.42 -22.13 25.91
C LEU A 438 -18.84 -23.24 26.81
N LEU A 439 -17.86 -22.91 27.65
CA LEU A 439 -17.20 -23.86 28.56
C LEU A 439 -17.82 -23.90 29.96
N ALA A 440 -18.40 -22.79 30.41
CA ALA A 440 -18.98 -22.63 31.75
C ALA A 440 -20.03 -23.69 32.09
N PRO A 441 -20.94 -24.12 31.19
CA PRO A 441 -21.90 -25.18 31.51
C PRO A 441 -21.26 -26.50 31.94
N TYR A 442 -20.00 -26.76 31.56
CA TYR A 442 -19.26 -27.97 31.95
C TYR A 442 -18.54 -27.86 33.29
N VAL A 443 -18.46 -26.64 33.86
CA VAL A 443 -17.75 -26.36 35.13
C VAL A 443 -18.73 -25.87 36.19
N GLU A 444 -19.46 -24.79 35.88
CA GLU A 444 -20.45 -24.18 36.76
C GLU A 444 -21.51 -23.41 35.94
N SER A 445 -22.77 -23.85 36.02
CA SER A 445 -23.86 -23.33 35.19
C SER A 445 -24.28 -21.88 35.52
N SER A 446 -24.05 -21.44 36.75
CA SER A 446 -24.34 -20.10 37.26
C SER A 446 -23.59 -19.00 36.49
N ILE A 447 -22.34 -19.27 36.11
CA ILE A 447 -21.43 -18.31 35.47
C ILE A 447 -21.83 -18.07 34.00
N ALA A 448 -22.41 -19.08 33.34
CA ALA A 448 -22.78 -19.01 31.93
C ALA A 448 -23.76 -17.85 31.65
N GLY A 449 -24.71 -17.61 32.54
CA GLY A 449 -25.69 -16.52 32.43
C GLY A 449 -25.03 -15.14 32.36
N ILE A 450 -24.07 -14.88 33.25
CA ILE A 450 -23.32 -13.62 33.35
C ILE A 450 -22.41 -13.44 32.13
N CYS A 451 -21.75 -14.49 31.68
CA CYS A 451 -20.88 -14.41 30.50
C CYS A 451 -21.66 -14.07 29.22
N TRP A 452 -22.87 -14.61 29.05
CA TRP A 452 -23.72 -14.27 27.90
C TRP A 452 -24.23 -12.83 27.93
N SER A 453 -24.62 -12.29 29.09
CA SER A 453 -25.05 -10.89 29.21
C SER A 453 -23.87 -9.91 29.01
N LEU A 454 -22.68 -10.30 29.47
CA LEU A 454 -21.45 -9.55 29.20
C LEU A 454 -21.08 -9.60 27.72
N ALA A 455 -21.22 -10.75 27.07
CA ALA A 455 -21.00 -10.90 25.63
C ALA A 455 -21.99 -10.07 24.80
N SER A 456 -23.27 -10.05 25.15
CA SER A 456 -24.28 -9.26 24.42
C SER A 456 -24.04 -7.76 24.58
N SER A 457 -23.79 -7.29 25.82
CA SER A 457 -23.54 -5.87 26.11
C SER A 457 -22.27 -5.37 25.42
N SER A 458 -21.21 -6.17 25.44
CA SER A 458 -19.97 -5.84 24.74
C SER A 458 -20.12 -5.89 23.21
N LEU A 459 -20.96 -6.77 22.65
CA LEU A 459 -21.23 -6.78 21.21
C LEU A 459 -22.01 -5.52 20.78
N VAL A 460 -22.99 -5.08 21.55
CA VAL A 460 -23.73 -3.83 21.28
C VAL A 460 -22.77 -2.64 21.32
N ALA A 461 -21.89 -2.58 22.32
CA ALA A 461 -20.85 -1.54 22.40
C ALA A 461 -19.88 -1.60 21.20
N TRP A 462 -19.57 -2.81 20.71
CA TRP A 462 -18.76 -2.98 19.51
C TRP A 462 -19.47 -2.46 18.25
N ILE A 463 -20.75 -2.80 18.04
CA ILE A 463 -21.55 -2.35 16.89
C ILE A 463 -21.74 -0.83 16.93
N SER A 464 -22.10 -0.26 18.09
CA SER A 464 -22.28 1.19 18.26
C SER A 464 -20.98 1.95 17.96
N SER A 465 -19.83 1.41 18.36
CA SER A 465 -18.52 1.98 18.03
C SER A 465 -18.24 1.99 16.53
N LEU A 466 -18.69 0.99 15.76
CA LEU A 466 -18.56 0.99 14.29
C LEU A 466 -19.36 2.13 13.65
N PHE A 467 -20.58 2.37 14.14
CA PHE A 467 -21.42 3.45 13.67
C PHE A 467 -20.83 4.82 14.04
N ALA A 468 -20.40 5.00 15.30
CA ALA A 468 -19.74 6.22 15.76
C ALA A 468 -18.49 6.54 14.93
N MET A 469 -17.64 5.56 14.65
CA MET A 469 -16.48 5.75 13.79
C MET A 469 -16.87 6.14 12.36
N LYS A 470 -17.93 5.55 11.78
CA LYS A 470 -18.36 5.90 10.42
C LYS A 470 -18.83 7.36 10.33
N LEU A 471 -19.52 7.86 11.36
CA LEU A 471 -19.93 9.26 11.47
C LEU A 471 -18.75 10.21 11.71
N LEU A 472 -17.79 9.81 12.54
CA LEU A 472 -16.64 10.63 12.92
C LEU A 472 -15.47 10.56 11.91
N ALA A 473 -15.46 9.58 11.01
CA ALA A 473 -14.38 9.39 10.03
C ALA A 473 -14.37 10.45 8.93
N THR A 474 -15.53 11.02 8.59
CA THR A 474 -15.61 12.11 7.60
C THR A 474 -15.19 13.42 8.23
N ARG A 475 -14.12 14.03 7.72
CA ARG A 475 -13.76 15.40 8.08
C ARG A 475 -14.90 16.33 7.70
N ARG A 476 -15.31 17.21 8.62
CA ARG A 476 -16.26 18.28 8.29
C ARG A 476 -15.53 19.28 7.39
N ARG A 477 -16.23 19.77 6.37
CA ARG A 477 -15.72 20.88 5.57
C ARG A 477 -15.77 22.14 6.44
N PRO A 478 -14.74 23.02 6.39
CA PRO A 478 -14.84 24.31 7.03
C PRO A 478 -16.05 25.06 6.47
N ARG A 479 -16.78 25.77 7.33
CA ARG A 479 -17.76 26.77 6.86
C ARG A 479 -16.91 27.93 6.35
N LEU A 480 -16.75 28.02 5.03
CA LEU A 480 -16.23 29.25 4.44
C LEU A 480 -17.34 30.28 4.57
N GLU A 481 -17.35 31.03 5.67
CA GLU A 481 -18.13 32.27 5.74
C GLU A 481 -17.48 33.25 4.76
N GLY A 482 -18.09 33.44 3.58
CA GLY A 482 -17.61 34.41 2.59
C GLY A 482 -17.53 33.94 1.13
N SER A 483 -18.55 33.25 0.61
CA SER A 483 -18.82 33.27 -0.84
C SER A 483 -20.32 33.41 -1.07
N ALA A 484 -20.82 34.63 -0.84
CA ALA A 484 -22.02 35.15 -1.49
C ALA A 484 -21.58 35.89 -2.76
#